data_AF-A0A7Y6XL91-F1
#
_entry.id   AF-A0A7Y6XL91-F1
#
_cell.length_a   1.000
_cell.length_b   1.000
_cell.length_c   1.000
_cell.angle_alpha   90.00
_cell.angle_beta   90.00
_cell.angle_gamma   90.00
#
_symmetry.space_group_name_H-M   'P 1'
#
loop_
_entity.id
_entity.type
_entity.pdbx_description
1 polymer ?
#
loop_
_entity_poly.entity_id
_entity_poly.type
_entity_poly.pdbx_seq_one_letter_code
_entity_poly.pdbx_strand_id
1 'polypeptide(L)'
;LPKKSTPYSDVLRELKLQPPERLLLVLAYLPHVQPSALDPLFIRNQALDRRFTEFGGLAGSSHGGFLPTGETALFLLAGEDLSQRLSHHRLFHPEHPLLARRVLRLERRHPDEPPLSAALQLTPEYLERLTTGGTYQPPFGPEFPAQRITTLQDWDDLVLDGPLRDDLEDIITWARHQETLMDTWGLRKQLKPGYRSLFHGPPGTGKTLTASLLGKATNMPVFRVDLSKVVSKYIGETEKNLASLFDHAQLQRWILFFDEADSLFGKRTESRNANDHAANQQISYLLQRIEDFPGIALLASNQRAHFDEAFARRFQSMIHFPMPGPAQRLRLWEACFRDKPFTLAADVNLPRLAREHELSGGAIINVLRHACLKAIVREPQEIRAQDLLHGISRELHKEGRYSLPGR
;
A
#
# COMPACT_ATOMS: atom_id res chain seq x y z
N LEU A 1 14.66 24.90 -21.29
CA LEU A 1 13.72 23.78 -21.02
C LEU A 1 12.90 23.55 -22.27
N PRO A 2 12.55 22.30 -22.63
CA PRO A 2 11.63 22.05 -23.74
C PRO A 2 10.33 22.85 -23.54
N LYS A 3 9.85 23.47 -24.63
CA LYS A 3 8.69 24.40 -24.60
C LYS A 3 7.34 23.67 -24.42
N LYS A 4 7.27 22.38 -24.72
CA LYS A 4 6.09 21.53 -24.51
C LYS A 4 6.19 20.77 -23.18
N SER A 5 5.09 20.65 -22.45
CA SER A 5 4.97 19.76 -21.29
C SER A 5 5.06 18.32 -21.78
N THR A 6 6.19 17.69 -21.49
CA THR A 6 6.42 16.25 -21.59
C THR A 6 6.65 15.68 -20.19
N PRO A 7 6.42 14.38 -19.96
CA PRO A 7 6.65 13.77 -18.65
C PRO A 7 8.05 14.03 -18.10
N TYR A 8 9.08 13.97 -18.97
CA TYR A 8 10.44 14.36 -18.63
C TYR A 8 10.55 15.82 -18.18
N SER A 9 9.95 16.77 -18.91
CA SER A 9 10.00 18.19 -18.58
C SER A 9 9.30 18.53 -17.26
N ASP A 10 8.27 17.76 -16.89
CA ASP A 10 7.51 17.97 -15.67
C ASP A 10 8.33 17.54 -14.44
N VAL A 11 9.00 16.38 -14.53
CA VAL A 11 9.94 15.91 -13.48
C VAL A 11 11.08 16.91 -13.27
N LEU A 12 11.65 17.48 -14.35
CA LEU A 12 12.70 18.49 -14.23
C LEU A 12 12.24 19.74 -13.48
N ARG A 13 11.00 20.19 -13.72
CA ARG A 13 10.42 21.38 -13.08
C ARG A 13 10.10 21.14 -11.62
N GLU A 14 9.51 19.98 -11.30
CA GLU A 14 9.19 19.60 -9.92
C GLU A 14 10.44 19.51 -9.04
N LEU A 15 11.48 18.86 -9.56
CA LEU A 15 12.71 18.63 -8.80
C LEU A 15 13.69 19.80 -8.87
N LYS A 16 13.41 20.83 -9.69
CA LYS A 16 14.26 22.02 -9.89
C LYS A 16 15.72 21.68 -10.23
N LEU A 17 15.93 20.64 -11.05
CA LEU A 17 17.27 20.10 -11.35
C LEU A 17 18.15 21.09 -12.13
N GLN A 18 19.41 21.25 -11.71
CA GLN A 18 20.45 22.01 -12.42
C GLN A 18 21.16 21.11 -13.46
N PRO A 19 22.06 21.64 -14.31
CA PRO A 19 22.70 20.85 -15.36
C PRO A 19 23.40 19.56 -14.89
N PRO A 20 24.14 19.54 -13.76
CA PRO A 20 24.77 18.31 -13.29
C PRO A 20 23.75 17.23 -12.89
N GLU A 21 22.68 17.59 -12.20
CA GLU A 21 21.63 16.68 -11.79
C GLU A 21 20.85 16.13 -12.99
N ARG A 22 20.66 16.97 -14.03
CA ARG A 22 20.06 16.52 -15.29
C ARG A 22 20.92 15.49 -15.99
N LEU A 23 22.24 15.65 -15.97
CA LEU A 23 23.15 14.65 -16.53
C LEU A 23 23.03 13.31 -15.80
N LEU A 24 23.03 13.33 -14.45
CA LEU A 24 22.81 12.12 -13.65
C LEU A 24 21.50 11.42 -14.01
N LEU A 25 20.41 12.19 -14.14
CA LEU A 25 19.10 11.67 -14.52
C LEU A 25 19.11 11.05 -15.93
N VAL A 26 19.72 11.74 -16.91
CA VAL A 26 19.83 11.24 -18.29
C VAL A 26 20.68 9.98 -18.34
N LEU A 27 21.84 9.95 -17.67
CA LEU A 27 22.69 8.77 -17.62
C LEU A 27 21.96 7.56 -17.05
N ALA A 28 21.24 7.73 -15.95
CA ALA A 28 20.44 6.65 -15.36
C ALA A 28 19.28 6.21 -16.26
N TYR A 29 18.77 7.08 -17.14
CA TYR A 29 17.63 6.80 -18.01
C TYR A 29 18.02 6.13 -19.33
N LEU A 30 19.18 6.48 -19.90
CA LEU A 30 19.68 5.98 -21.18
C LEU A 30 19.68 4.45 -21.31
N PRO A 31 20.09 3.65 -20.30
CA PRO A 31 20.02 2.19 -20.36
C PRO A 31 18.62 1.62 -20.63
N HIS A 32 17.56 2.40 -20.41
CA HIS A 32 16.17 1.96 -20.61
C HIS A 32 15.58 2.39 -21.95
N VAL A 33 16.03 3.52 -22.52
CA VAL A 33 15.42 4.12 -23.71
C VAL A 33 16.32 4.15 -24.94
N GLN A 34 17.64 4.26 -24.74
CA GLN A 34 18.61 4.27 -25.83
C GLN A 34 19.97 3.74 -25.32
N PRO A 35 20.09 2.42 -25.05
CA PRO A 35 21.29 1.84 -24.45
C PRO A 35 22.55 2.08 -25.29
N SER A 36 22.41 2.07 -26.62
CA SER A 36 23.52 2.26 -27.56
C SER A 36 24.18 3.65 -27.48
N ALA A 37 23.50 4.64 -26.87
CA ALA A 37 24.10 5.96 -26.65
C ALA A 37 25.32 5.90 -25.70
N LEU A 38 25.44 4.84 -24.90
CA LEU A 38 26.54 4.65 -23.96
C LEU A 38 27.64 3.71 -24.48
N ASP A 39 27.48 3.12 -25.67
CA ASP A 39 28.47 2.21 -26.27
C ASP A 39 29.86 2.85 -26.44
N PRO A 40 30.02 4.15 -26.73
CA PRO A 40 31.35 4.78 -26.77
C PRO A 40 32.13 4.67 -25.45
N LEU A 41 31.46 4.43 -24.32
CA LEU A 41 32.12 4.25 -23.02
C LEU A 41 32.58 2.81 -22.78
N PHE A 42 32.27 1.86 -23.68
CA PHE A 42 32.75 0.47 -23.60
C PHE A 42 34.16 0.25 -24.15
N ILE A 43 34.84 1.29 -24.62
CA ILE A 43 36.15 1.15 -25.27
C ILE A 43 37.12 0.42 -24.34
N ARG A 44 37.73 -0.64 -24.89
CA ARG A 44 38.80 -1.39 -24.23
C ARG A 44 40.14 -0.78 -24.55
N ASN A 45 41.00 -0.71 -23.55
CA ASN A 45 42.41 -0.46 -23.75
C ASN A 45 43.04 -1.73 -24.34
N GLN A 46 43.38 -1.69 -25.63
CA GLN A 46 43.93 -2.83 -26.37
C GLN A 46 45.29 -3.29 -25.82
N ALA A 47 46.06 -2.42 -25.18
CA ALA A 47 47.37 -2.76 -24.63
C ALA A 47 47.30 -3.49 -23.28
N LEU A 48 46.22 -3.29 -22.52
CA LEU A 48 46.05 -3.83 -21.16
C LEU A 48 44.92 -4.87 -21.05
N ASP A 49 44.24 -5.16 -22.17
CA ASP A 49 43.03 -5.98 -22.27
C ASP A 49 42.00 -5.71 -21.15
N ARG A 50 41.83 -4.43 -20.81
CA ARG A 50 40.89 -3.97 -19.77
C ARG A 50 40.20 -2.69 -20.19
N ARG A 51 39.09 -2.36 -19.53
CA ARG A 51 38.39 -1.07 -19.73
C ARG A 51 39.15 0.06 -19.05
N PHE A 52 38.96 1.28 -19.55
CA PHE A 52 39.43 2.48 -18.86
C PHE A 52 38.65 2.64 -17.56
N THR A 53 39.36 2.61 -16.43
CA THR A 53 38.76 2.73 -15.10
C THR A 53 38.11 4.10 -14.89
N GLU A 54 38.62 5.13 -15.56
CA GLU A 54 38.10 6.49 -15.50
C GLU A 54 36.69 6.65 -16.08
N PHE A 55 36.26 5.79 -17.01
CA PHE A 55 34.89 5.83 -17.54
C PHE A 55 33.88 5.17 -16.58
N GLY A 56 34.36 4.41 -15.60
CA GLY A 56 33.52 3.57 -14.75
C GLY A 56 32.68 2.58 -15.57
N GLY A 57 31.46 2.37 -15.11
CA GLY A 57 30.49 1.54 -15.83
C GLY A 57 30.59 0.05 -15.56
N LEU A 58 29.44 -0.62 -15.60
CA LEU A 58 29.31 -2.07 -15.48
C LEU A 58 28.76 -2.65 -16.77
N ALA A 59 29.10 -3.91 -17.07
CA ALA A 59 28.44 -4.65 -18.15
C ALA A 59 27.09 -5.18 -17.64
N GLY A 60 26.01 -4.90 -18.38
CA GLY A 60 24.71 -5.50 -18.13
C GLY A 60 24.75 -7.01 -18.41
N SER A 61 24.24 -7.81 -17.48
CA SER A 61 24.27 -9.27 -17.58
C SER A 61 23.29 -9.85 -18.61
N SER A 62 22.14 -9.19 -18.83
CA SER A 62 21.09 -9.72 -19.71
C SER A 62 21.23 -9.29 -21.17
N HIS A 63 21.54 -8.01 -21.43
CA HIS A 63 21.60 -7.46 -22.79
C HIS A 63 23.02 -6.98 -23.18
N GLY A 64 24.02 -7.17 -22.33
CA GLY A 64 25.42 -6.81 -22.60
C GLY A 64 25.74 -5.32 -22.66
N GLY A 65 24.75 -4.43 -22.46
CA GLY A 65 24.90 -2.98 -22.61
C GLY A 65 25.58 -2.30 -21.41
N PHE A 66 25.93 -1.02 -21.57
CA PHE A 66 26.69 -0.26 -20.58
C PHE A 66 25.76 0.27 -19.49
N LEU A 67 26.03 -0.11 -18.24
CA LEU A 67 25.34 0.43 -17.07
C LEU A 67 26.23 1.51 -16.45
N PRO A 68 25.86 2.80 -16.53
CA PRO A 68 26.68 3.87 -16.00
C PRO A 68 26.76 3.79 -14.48
N THR A 69 27.87 4.26 -13.92
CA THR A 69 28.11 4.31 -12.47
C THR A 69 28.26 5.76 -12.01
N GLY A 70 28.41 5.97 -10.69
CA GLY A 70 28.77 7.28 -10.16
C GLY A 70 30.09 7.79 -10.75
N GLU A 71 31.04 6.89 -10.99
CA GLU A 71 32.32 7.17 -11.66
C GLU A 71 32.11 7.64 -13.11
N THR A 72 31.21 7.00 -13.87
CA THR A 72 30.84 7.46 -15.22
C THR A 72 30.31 8.88 -15.21
N ALA A 73 29.44 9.20 -14.24
CA ALA A 73 28.87 10.53 -14.13
C ALA A 73 29.93 11.58 -13.75
N LEU A 74 30.88 11.25 -12.84
CA LEU A 74 31.99 12.14 -12.52
C LEU A 74 32.90 12.39 -13.72
N PHE A 75 33.21 11.36 -14.51
CA PHE A 75 34.00 11.49 -15.72
C PHE A 75 33.36 12.44 -16.73
N LEU A 76 32.06 12.32 -16.96
CA LEU A 76 31.36 13.19 -17.91
C LEU A 76 31.18 14.63 -17.40
N LEU A 77 31.16 14.84 -16.08
CA LEU A 77 31.07 16.19 -15.49
C LEU A 77 32.42 16.91 -15.43
N ALA A 78 33.49 16.18 -15.13
CA ALA A 78 34.75 16.77 -14.67
C ALA A 78 36.00 16.17 -15.35
N GLY A 79 35.87 15.09 -16.13
CA GLY A 79 37.00 14.41 -16.76
C GLY A 79 38.05 13.96 -15.74
N GLU A 80 39.29 14.39 -15.95
CA GLU A 80 40.44 14.12 -15.08
C GLU A 80 40.70 15.22 -14.02
N ASP A 81 39.94 16.33 -14.03
CA ASP A 81 40.14 17.42 -13.07
C ASP A 81 39.69 17.01 -11.66
N LEU A 82 40.64 16.70 -10.80
CA LEU A 82 40.39 16.24 -9.44
C LEU A 82 39.60 17.24 -8.59
N SER A 83 39.83 18.55 -8.77
CA SER A 83 39.12 19.58 -8.00
C SER A 83 37.64 19.60 -8.37
N GLN A 84 37.35 19.56 -9.67
CA GLN A 84 35.98 19.51 -10.18
C GLN A 84 35.29 18.21 -9.76
N ARG A 85 35.98 17.06 -9.83
CA ARG A 85 35.45 15.76 -9.39
C ARG A 85 35.05 15.77 -7.92
N LEU A 86 35.90 16.31 -7.03
CA LEU A 86 35.59 16.44 -5.60
C LEU A 86 34.37 17.36 -5.37
N SER A 87 34.26 18.45 -6.14
CA SER A 87 33.11 19.38 -6.04
C SER A 87 31.77 18.73 -6.42
N HIS A 88 31.79 17.77 -7.36
CA HIS A 88 30.61 17.04 -7.83
C HIS A 88 30.27 15.83 -6.97
N HIS A 89 31.16 15.39 -6.07
CA HIS A 89 30.91 14.25 -5.19
C HIS A 89 29.66 14.43 -4.31
N ARG A 90 29.29 15.68 -3.99
CA ARG A 90 28.06 16.03 -3.25
C ARG A 90 26.76 15.59 -3.95
N LEU A 91 26.78 15.41 -5.28
CA LEU A 91 25.61 14.94 -6.04
C LEU A 91 25.21 13.51 -5.67
N PHE A 92 26.17 12.73 -5.16
CA PHE A 92 25.99 11.34 -4.74
C PHE A 92 25.86 11.18 -3.22
N HIS A 93 25.76 12.29 -2.48
CA HIS A 93 25.51 12.24 -1.04
C HIS A 93 24.08 11.71 -0.79
N PRO A 94 23.84 10.83 0.22
CA PRO A 94 22.50 10.28 0.49
C PRO A 94 21.39 11.32 0.69
N GLU A 95 21.74 12.51 1.20
CA GLU A 95 20.81 13.63 1.42
C GLU A 95 20.53 14.46 0.16
N HIS A 96 21.28 14.24 -0.93
CA HIS A 96 21.06 14.95 -2.17
C HIS A 96 19.67 14.64 -2.73
N PRO A 97 18.89 15.61 -3.25
CA PRO A 97 17.48 15.40 -3.61
C PRO A 97 17.22 14.22 -4.55
N LEU A 98 18.14 13.92 -5.48
CA LEU A 98 18.02 12.77 -6.38
C LEU A 98 18.09 11.42 -5.66
N LEU A 99 18.86 11.31 -4.58
CA LEU A 99 18.99 10.08 -3.79
C LEU A 99 17.99 10.06 -2.63
N ALA A 100 17.85 11.17 -1.91
CA ALA A 100 16.93 11.30 -0.78
C ALA A 100 15.46 11.08 -1.17
N ARG A 101 15.06 11.57 -2.36
CA ARG A 101 13.70 11.34 -2.92
C ARG A 101 13.61 10.06 -3.75
N ARG A 102 14.67 9.25 -3.75
CA ARG A 102 14.76 7.98 -4.49
C ARG A 102 14.41 8.13 -5.97
N VAL A 103 14.88 9.20 -6.60
CA VAL A 103 14.87 9.35 -8.05
C VAL A 103 15.89 8.39 -8.65
N LEU A 104 17.08 8.39 -8.06
CA LEU A 104 18.21 7.53 -8.42
C LEU A 104 18.56 6.60 -7.27
N ARG A 105 19.17 5.45 -7.61
CA ARG A 105 19.77 4.53 -6.67
C ARG A 105 21.20 4.20 -7.11
N LEU A 106 22.06 4.00 -6.13
CA LEU A 106 23.40 3.44 -6.30
C LEU A 106 23.42 2.09 -5.60
N GLU A 107 23.16 1.02 -6.34
CA GLU A 107 23.16 -0.34 -5.80
C GLU A 107 24.57 -0.92 -5.78
N ARG A 108 25.16 -1.01 -4.59
CA ARG A 108 26.47 -1.65 -4.40
C ARG A 108 26.33 -3.16 -4.55
N ARG A 109 27.14 -3.77 -5.42
CA ARG A 109 27.22 -5.23 -5.58
C ARG A 109 28.14 -5.88 -4.55
N HIS A 110 29.22 -5.20 -4.17
CA HIS A 110 30.17 -5.66 -3.18
C HIS A 110 30.43 -4.55 -2.14
N PRO A 111 30.47 -4.89 -0.84
CA PRO A 111 30.69 -3.91 0.23
C PRO A 111 32.10 -3.31 0.21
N ASP A 112 33.08 -4.04 -0.34
CA ASP A 112 34.49 -3.63 -0.42
C ASP A 112 34.81 -2.73 -1.62
N GLU A 113 33.84 -2.53 -2.51
CA GLU A 113 34.02 -1.65 -3.67
C GLU A 113 33.72 -0.19 -3.33
N PRO A 114 34.40 0.77 -4.00
CA PRO A 114 34.08 2.18 -3.86
C PRO A 114 32.60 2.47 -4.13
N PRO A 115 31.94 3.35 -3.36
CA PRO A 115 30.50 3.61 -3.51
C PRO A 115 30.08 4.05 -4.91
N LEU A 116 30.94 4.79 -5.62
CA LEU A 116 30.68 5.31 -6.96
C LEU A 116 30.95 4.29 -8.07
N SER A 117 31.50 3.12 -7.75
CA SER A 117 31.56 1.97 -8.66
C SER A 117 30.21 1.29 -8.82
N ALA A 118 29.24 1.58 -7.93
CA ALA A 118 27.87 1.09 -8.03
C ALA A 118 27.16 1.64 -9.28
N ALA A 119 26.29 0.81 -9.87
CA ALA A 119 25.44 1.23 -10.98
C ALA A 119 24.55 2.40 -10.56
N LEU A 120 24.55 3.46 -11.36
CA LEU A 120 23.64 4.57 -11.25
C LEU A 120 22.35 4.21 -11.98
N GLN A 121 21.30 3.94 -11.22
CA GLN A 121 20.04 3.42 -11.76
C GLN A 121 18.90 4.38 -11.46
N LEU A 122 17.97 4.48 -12.41
CA LEU A 122 16.70 5.15 -12.22
C LEU A 122 15.76 4.21 -11.46
N THR A 123 14.99 4.74 -10.53
CA THR A 123 13.98 3.91 -9.86
C THR A 123 12.84 3.56 -10.79
N PRO A 124 12.20 2.38 -10.67
CA PRO A 124 11.08 1.99 -11.53
C PRO A 124 9.95 3.03 -11.55
N GLU A 125 9.74 3.71 -10.43
CA GLU A 125 8.78 4.80 -10.27
C GLU A 125 9.06 5.97 -11.20
N TYR A 126 10.30 6.45 -11.19
CA TYR A 126 10.70 7.53 -12.06
C TYR A 126 10.88 7.07 -13.51
N LEU A 127 11.18 5.78 -13.74
CA LEU A 127 11.23 5.21 -15.08
C LEU A 127 9.87 5.26 -15.76
N GLU A 128 8.81 4.78 -15.10
CA GLU A 128 7.44 4.87 -15.58
C GLU A 128 7.05 6.33 -15.80
N ARG A 129 7.30 7.17 -14.78
CA ARG A 129 6.96 8.58 -14.81
C ARG A 129 7.63 9.33 -15.95
N LEU A 130 8.91 9.07 -16.24
CA LEU A 130 9.64 9.73 -17.34
C LEU A 130 9.20 9.22 -18.71
N THR A 131 8.78 7.95 -18.80
CA THR A 131 8.49 7.28 -20.09
C THR A 131 7.04 7.44 -20.52
N THR A 132 6.09 7.14 -19.63
CA THR A 132 4.65 7.13 -19.94
C THR A 132 3.92 8.32 -19.33
N GLY A 133 4.50 8.96 -18.31
CA GLY A 133 3.80 9.96 -17.48
C GLY A 133 2.82 9.36 -16.49
N GLY A 134 2.72 8.03 -16.42
CA GLY A 134 1.86 7.31 -15.50
C GLY A 134 2.42 7.20 -14.09
N THR A 135 1.61 6.65 -13.19
CA THR A 135 2.03 6.23 -11.85
C THR A 135 2.52 4.80 -11.92
N TYR A 136 3.75 4.53 -11.47
CA TYR A 136 4.27 3.17 -11.37
C TYR A 136 3.42 2.32 -10.44
N GLN A 137 2.96 1.20 -10.98
CA GLN A 137 2.42 0.11 -10.20
C GLN A 137 3.53 -0.94 -10.14
N PRO A 138 4.02 -1.32 -8.95
CA PRO A 138 4.95 -2.42 -8.86
C PRO A 138 4.35 -3.63 -9.57
N PRO A 139 5.15 -4.41 -10.33
CA PRO A 139 4.68 -5.70 -10.78
C PRO A 139 4.32 -6.46 -9.50
N PHE A 140 3.02 -6.64 -9.28
CA PHE A 140 2.47 -7.43 -8.17
C PHE A 140 2.75 -8.90 -8.46
N GLY A 141 4.04 -9.26 -8.47
CA GLY A 141 4.47 -10.64 -8.54
C GLY A 141 3.98 -11.40 -7.30
N PRO A 142 3.99 -12.73 -7.34
CA PRO A 142 3.54 -13.57 -6.22
C PRO A 142 4.20 -13.24 -4.87
N GLU A 143 5.42 -12.68 -4.93
CA GLU A 143 6.28 -12.30 -3.80
C GLU A 143 5.94 -10.94 -3.14
N PHE A 144 5.14 -10.07 -3.77
CA PHE A 144 4.81 -8.77 -3.17
C PHE A 144 3.73 -8.95 -2.08
N PRO A 145 3.95 -8.48 -0.84
CA PRO A 145 3.08 -8.80 0.30
C PRO A 145 1.80 -7.95 0.36
N ALA A 146 1.42 -7.24 -0.71
CA ALA A 146 0.21 -6.43 -0.72
C ALA A 146 -0.59 -6.50 -2.02
N GLN A 147 -1.90 -6.33 -1.92
CA GLN A 147 -2.85 -6.37 -3.01
C GLN A 147 -3.69 -5.10 -3.03
N ARG A 148 -3.82 -4.46 -4.20
CA ARG A 148 -4.70 -3.29 -4.32
C ARG A 148 -6.14 -3.71 -4.09
N ILE A 149 -6.84 -3.02 -3.19
CA ILE A 149 -8.28 -3.19 -2.99
C ILE A 149 -9.03 -2.00 -3.59
N THR A 150 -10.17 -2.30 -4.20
CA THR A 150 -11.09 -1.31 -4.78
C THR A 150 -12.51 -1.76 -4.50
N THR A 151 -13.46 -0.82 -4.59
CA THR A 151 -14.88 -1.12 -4.45
C THR A 151 -15.68 -0.37 -5.50
N LEU A 152 -16.80 -0.94 -5.92
CA LEU A 152 -17.79 -0.23 -6.74
C LEU A 152 -18.78 0.56 -5.89
N GLN A 153 -18.89 0.23 -4.60
CA GLN A 153 -19.82 0.87 -3.66
C GLN A 153 -19.39 2.29 -3.30
N ASP A 154 -20.35 3.11 -2.87
CA ASP A 154 -20.14 4.48 -2.43
C ASP A 154 -20.52 4.66 -0.95
N TRP A 155 -20.32 5.86 -0.39
CA TRP A 155 -20.57 6.12 1.03
C TRP A 155 -22.02 5.89 1.46
N ASP A 156 -22.97 6.05 0.53
CA ASP A 156 -24.40 5.80 0.80
C ASP A 156 -24.72 4.31 0.97
N ASP A 157 -23.86 3.42 0.46
CA ASP A 157 -23.99 1.96 0.65
C ASP A 157 -23.45 1.52 2.03
N LEU A 158 -22.66 2.36 2.69
CA LEU A 158 -22.09 2.09 4.00
C LEU A 158 -22.95 2.73 5.10
N VAL A 159 -23.70 1.90 5.80
CA VAL A 159 -24.59 2.36 6.87
C VAL A 159 -23.79 2.61 8.15
N LEU A 160 -23.49 3.88 8.42
CA LEU A 160 -22.75 4.34 9.60
C LEU A 160 -23.67 5.02 10.64
N ASP A 161 -23.22 5.08 11.89
CA ASP A 161 -23.74 6.00 12.89
C ASP A 161 -22.95 7.33 12.87
N GLY A 162 -23.45 8.33 13.60
CA GLY A 162 -22.84 9.67 13.64
C GLY A 162 -21.38 9.66 14.14
N PRO A 163 -21.10 9.08 15.32
CA PRO A 163 -19.73 9.05 15.86
C PRO A 163 -18.73 8.37 14.94
N LEU A 164 -19.10 7.23 14.35
CA LEU A 164 -18.24 6.52 13.39
C LEU A 164 -17.97 7.35 12.14
N ARG A 165 -18.93 8.15 11.68
CA ARG A 165 -18.74 9.04 10.54
C ARG A 165 -17.76 10.18 10.87
N ASP A 166 -17.86 10.76 12.06
CA ASP A 166 -16.97 11.84 12.49
C ASP A 166 -15.52 11.34 12.58
N ASP A 167 -15.29 10.17 13.18
CA ASP A 167 -13.96 9.55 13.26
C ASP A 167 -13.33 9.29 11.87
N LEU A 168 -14.15 8.94 10.88
CA LEU A 168 -13.68 8.72 9.51
C LEU A 168 -13.40 10.03 8.77
N GLU A 169 -14.15 11.09 9.07
CA GLU A 169 -13.93 12.42 8.51
C GLU A 169 -12.59 13.00 8.96
N ASP A 170 -12.15 12.71 10.19
CA ASP A 170 -10.82 13.07 10.67
C ASP A 170 -9.69 12.46 9.81
N ILE A 171 -9.84 11.20 9.40
CA ILE A 171 -8.88 10.53 8.50
C ILE A 171 -8.86 11.22 7.13
N ILE A 172 -10.04 11.54 6.57
CA ILE A 172 -10.16 12.23 5.28
C ILE A 172 -9.55 13.63 5.36
N THR A 173 -9.84 14.35 6.43
CA THR A 173 -9.31 15.69 6.70
C THR A 173 -7.79 15.67 6.79
N TRP A 174 -7.22 14.70 7.53
CA TRP A 174 -5.78 14.50 7.57
C TRP A 174 -5.21 14.24 6.18
N ALA A 175 -5.79 13.32 5.42
CA ALA A 175 -5.31 12.94 4.09
C ALA A 175 -5.18 14.15 3.14
N ARG A 176 -6.17 15.06 3.21
CA ARG A 176 -6.27 16.26 2.37
C ARG A 176 -5.43 17.43 2.87
N HIS A 177 -5.29 17.60 4.19
CA HIS A 177 -4.75 18.82 4.79
C HIS A 177 -3.45 18.64 5.58
N GLN A 178 -2.85 17.44 5.59
CA GLN A 178 -1.59 17.18 6.31
C GLN A 178 -0.46 18.17 5.98
N GLU A 179 -0.29 18.58 4.72
CA GLU A 179 0.75 19.54 4.34
C GLU A 179 0.50 20.91 4.99
N THR A 180 -0.76 21.35 5.05
CA THR A 180 -1.14 22.60 5.74
C THR A 180 -0.85 22.51 7.24
N LEU A 181 -1.27 21.42 7.90
CA LEU A 181 -1.05 21.22 9.33
C LEU A 181 0.45 21.16 9.67
N MET A 182 1.24 20.45 8.87
CA MET A 182 2.65 20.22 9.15
C MET A 182 3.52 21.43 8.77
N ASP A 183 3.28 22.03 7.61
CA ASP A 183 4.15 23.10 7.07
C ASP A 183 3.61 24.49 7.39
N THR A 184 2.34 24.75 7.10
CA THR A 184 1.77 26.10 7.25
C THR A 184 1.53 26.43 8.72
N TRP A 185 1.02 25.49 9.50
CA TRP A 185 0.80 25.67 10.94
C TRP A 185 2.05 25.31 11.77
N GLY A 186 3.10 24.78 11.13
CA GLY A 186 4.39 24.52 11.76
C GLY A 186 4.38 23.41 12.82
N LEU A 187 3.43 22.47 12.75
CA LEU A 187 3.23 21.43 13.77
C LEU A 187 4.24 20.28 13.71
N ARG A 188 5.24 20.32 12.82
CA ARG A 188 6.30 19.29 12.71
C ARG A 188 7.06 19.03 14.02
N LYS A 189 7.07 19.97 14.97
CA LYS A 189 7.73 19.79 16.28
C LYS A 189 6.86 19.04 17.30
N GLN A 190 5.54 19.09 17.13
CA GLN A 190 4.55 18.54 18.06
C GLN A 190 3.95 17.23 17.55
N LEU A 191 3.80 17.10 16.23
CA LEU A 191 3.15 15.98 15.58
C LEU A 191 4.15 15.20 14.74
N LYS A 192 4.09 13.87 14.85
CA LYS A 192 4.79 12.98 13.92
C LYS A 192 3.96 12.90 12.62
N PRO A 193 4.59 12.94 11.43
CA PRO A 193 3.89 12.66 10.18
C PRO A 193 3.18 11.30 10.19
N GLY A 194 2.11 11.19 9.40
CA GLY A 194 1.31 9.98 9.25
C GLY A 194 0.13 9.85 10.21
N TYR A 195 -0.87 9.09 9.78
CA TYR A 195 -2.12 8.88 10.51
C TYR A 195 -2.43 7.38 10.57
N ARG A 196 -2.51 6.86 11.80
CA ARG A 196 -2.69 5.45 12.11
C ARG A 196 -4.04 5.27 12.79
N SER A 197 -4.89 4.45 12.18
CA SER A 197 -6.21 4.12 12.71
C SER A 197 -6.35 2.63 12.92
N LEU A 198 -6.91 2.23 14.06
CA LEU A 198 -7.29 0.85 14.35
C LEU A 198 -8.80 0.69 14.21
N PHE A 199 -9.24 -0.07 13.21
CA PHE A 199 -10.62 -0.49 13.03
C PHE A 199 -10.86 -1.79 13.80
N HIS A 200 -11.77 -1.78 14.77
CA HIS A 200 -12.08 -2.97 15.55
C HIS A 200 -13.57 -3.24 15.60
N GLY A 201 -13.96 -4.51 15.69
CA GLY A 201 -15.35 -4.92 15.81
C GLY A 201 -15.60 -6.24 15.10
N PRO A 202 -16.82 -6.81 15.18
CA PRO A 202 -17.13 -8.12 14.62
C PRO A 202 -16.81 -8.24 13.10
N PRO A 203 -16.61 -9.45 12.58
CA PRO A 203 -16.43 -9.64 11.14
C PRO A 203 -17.69 -9.21 10.37
N GLY A 204 -17.50 -8.72 9.14
CA GLY A 204 -18.61 -8.34 8.26
C GLY A 204 -19.28 -6.99 8.57
N THR A 205 -18.74 -6.17 9.48
CA THR A 205 -19.27 -4.83 9.82
C THR A 205 -18.79 -3.70 8.91
N GLY A 206 -18.01 -3.99 7.86
CA GLY A 206 -17.64 -3.01 6.83
C GLY A 206 -16.24 -2.40 6.94
N LYS A 207 -15.34 -2.93 7.79
CA LYS A 207 -13.95 -2.44 7.95
C LYS A 207 -13.18 -2.32 6.62
N THR A 208 -13.12 -3.40 5.84
CA THR A 208 -12.42 -3.44 4.54
C THR A 208 -13.08 -2.57 3.47
N LEU A 209 -14.42 -2.50 3.49
CA LEU A 209 -15.18 -1.60 2.61
C LEU A 209 -14.86 -0.14 2.91
N THR A 210 -14.85 0.23 4.20
CA THR A 210 -14.52 1.58 4.66
C THR A 210 -13.11 2.00 4.23
N ALA A 211 -12.13 1.11 4.35
CA ALA A 211 -10.78 1.38 3.85
C ALA A 211 -10.76 1.69 2.33
N SER A 212 -11.54 0.95 1.54
CA SER A 212 -11.65 1.19 0.10
C SER A 212 -12.36 2.51 -0.23
N LEU A 213 -13.39 2.88 0.53
CA LEU A 213 -14.12 4.16 0.41
C LEU A 213 -13.26 5.36 0.81
N LEU A 214 -12.43 5.23 1.85
CA LEU A 214 -11.43 6.23 2.23
C LEU A 214 -10.44 6.48 1.08
N GLY A 215 -10.00 5.43 0.40
CA GLY A 215 -9.16 5.55 -0.80
C GLY A 215 -9.84 6.33 -1.92
N LYS A 216 -11.12 6.02 -2.22
CA LYS A 216 -11.91 6.80 -3.18
C LYS A 216 -12.03 8.27 -2.78
N ALA A 217 -12.39 8.55 -1.52
CA ALA A 217 -12.63 9.90 -1.01
C ALA A 217 -11.36 10.78 -1.02
N THR A 218 -10.19 10.16 -0.87
CA THR A 218 -8.89 10.85 -0.82
C THR A 218 -8.11 10.76 -2.13
N ASN A 219 -8.63 10.05 -3.13
CA ASN A 219 -7.95 9.73 -4.39
C ASN A 219 -6.58 9.05 -4.17
N MET A 220 -6.49 8.19 -3.15
CA MET A 220 -5.29 7.46 -2.77
C MET A 220 -5.49 5.95 -3.02
N PRO A 221 -4.55 5.26 -3.69
CA PRO A 221 -4.60 3.81 -3.83
C PRO A 221 -4.55 3.12 -2.46
N VAL A 222 -5.39 2.09 -2.26
CA VAL A 222 -5.43 1.31 -1.03
C VAL A 222 -4.83 -0.07 -1.27
N PHE A 223 -3.85 -0.43 -0.45
CA PHE A 223 -3.15 -1.71 -0.53
C PHE A 223 -3.41 -2.53 0.72
N ARG A 224 -4.10 -3.66 0.56
CA ARG A 224 -4.26 -4.65 1.61
C ARG A 224 -2.98 -5.46 1.76
N VAL A 225 -2.35 -5.38 2.92
CA VAL A 225 -1.13 -6.13 3.24
C VAL A 225 -1.51 -7.49 3.79
N ASP A 226 -0.91 -8.54 3.22
CA ASP A 226 -1.06 -9.91 3.68
C ASP A 226 0.01 -10.20 4.75
N LEU A 227 -0.39 -10.08 6.01
CA LEU A 227 0.49 -10.29 7.15
C LEU A 227 1.06 -11.71 7.21
N SER A 228 0.33 -12.71 6.70
CA SER A 228 0.79 -14.11 6.69
C SER A 228 1.99 -14.30 5.75
N LYS A 229 2.03 -13.56 4.64
CA LYS A 229 3.17 -13.54 3.70
C LYS A 229 4.36 -12.75 4.23
N VAL A 230 4.12 -11.73 5.05
CA VAL A 230 5.20 -10.99 5.71
C VAL A 230 5.91 -11.92 6.70
N VAL A 231 5.18 -12.64 7.55
CA VAL A 231 5.79 -13.44 8.63
C VAL A 231 6.39 -14.77 8.14
N SER A 232 6.05 -15.24 6.93
CA SER A 232 6.51 -16.54 6.42
C SER A 232 7.46 -16.42 5.21
N LYS A 233 8.78 -16.47 5.46
CA LYS A 233 9.68 -17.53 4.94
C LYS A 233 11.17 -17.25 5.03
N TYR A 234 11.65 -16.01 5.15
CA TYR A 234 13.09 -15.75 5.31
C TYR A 234 13.32 -14.47 6.11
N ILE A 235 14.05 -14.58 7.23
CA ILE A 235 14.23 -13.51 8.23
C ILE A 235 14.86 -12.22 7.63
N GLY A 236 15.51 -12.29 6.47
CA GLY A 236 16.08 -11.12 5.77
C GLY A 236 15.33 -10.64 4.51
N GLU A 237 14.71 -11.52 3.72
CA GLU A 237 13.98 -11.12 2.51
C GLU A 237 12.66 -10.44 2.84
N THR A 238 12.01 -10.88 3.92
CA THR A 238 10.81 -10.24 4.47
C THR A 238 11.06 -8.77 4.82
N GLU A 239 12.16 -8.45 5.51
CA GLU A 239 12.45 -7.06 5.93
C GLU A 239 12.69 -6.17 4.72
N LYS A 240 13.42 -6.66 3.71
CA LYS A 240 13.63 -5.93 2.46
C LYS A 240 12.31 -5.69 1.72
N ASN A 241 11.45 -6.70 1.62
CA ASN A 241 10.14 -6.59 0.98
C ASN A 241 9.21 -5.64 1.73
N LEU A 242 9.23 -5.68 3.07
CA LEU A 242 8.43 -4.80 3.91
C LEU A 242 8.94 -3.36 3.84
N ALA A 243 10.26 -3.15 3.91
CA ALA A 243 10.86 -1.83 3.73
C ALA A 243 10.45 -1.26 2.36
N SER A 244 10.60 -2.04 1.29
CA SER A 244 10.19 -1.68 -0.06
C SER A 244 8.70 -1.31 -0.13
N LEU A 245 7.80 -2.09 0.49
CA LEU A 245 6.36 -1.80 0.55
C LEU A 245 6.08 -0.41 1.14
N PHE A 246 6.64 -0.10 2.32
CA PHE A 246 6.45 1.19 2.98
C PHE A 246 7.06 2.34 2.16
N ASP A 247 8.21 2.11 1.55
CA ASP A 247 8.89 3.11 0.74
C ASP A 247 8.08 3.45 -0.53
N HIS A 248 7.56 2.43 -1.22
CA HIS A 248 6.63 2.62 -2.32
C HIS A 248 5.35 3.33 -1.87
N ALA A 249 4.78 2.93 -0.74
CA ALA A 249 3.57 3.53 -0.19
C ALA A 249 3.77 5.01 0.15
N GLN A 250 4.95 5.40 0.64
CA GLN A 250 5.28 6.79 0.92
C GLN A 250 5.42 7.59 -0.37
N LEU A 251 6.19 7.09 -1.33
CA LEU A 251 6.45 7.78 -2.60
C LEU A 251 5.17 7.98 -3.43
N GLN A 252 4.29 6.99 -3.43
CA GLN A 252 3.07 6.96 -4.25
C GLN A 252 1.80 7.34 -3.48
N ARG A 253 1.95 7.81 -2.22
CA ARG A 253 0.83 8.22 -1.35
C ARG A 253 -0.25 7.14 -1.22
N TRP A 254 0.14 5.92 -0.90
CA TRP A 254 -0.81 4.82 -0.67
C TRP A 254 -1.38 4.85 0.75
N ILE A 255 -2.60 4.33 0.87
CA ILE A 255 -3.17 3.88 2.14
C ILE A 255 -2.79 2.42 2.32
N LEU A 256 -2.11 2.09 3.41
CA LEU A 256 -1.81 0.71 3.77
C LEU A 256 -2.91 0.16 4.68
N PHE A 257 -3.55 -0.93 4.27
CA PHE A 257 -4.60 -1.60 5.03
C PHE A 257 -4.11 -2.97 5.50
N PHE A 258 -3.93 -3.15 6.80
CA PHE A 258 -3.52 -4.41 7.40
C PHE A 258 -4.76 -5.11 7.93
N ASP A 259 -5.25 -6.11 7.20
CA ASP A 259 -6.40 -6.91 7.62
C ASP A 259 -5.96 -8.01 8.59
N GLU A 260 -6.90 -8.50 9.41
CA GLU A 260 -6.63 -9.56 10.40
C GLU A 260 -5.43 -9.26 11.32
N ALA A 261 -5.32 -8.01 11.77
CA ALA A 261 -4.25 -7.54 12.63
C ALA A 261 -4.15 -8.34 13.94
N ASP A 262 -5.23 -9.02 14.37
CA ASP A 262 -5.22 -9.97 15.49
C ASP A 262 -4.09 -11.00 15.41
N SER A 263 -3.70 -11.41 14.20
CA SER A 263 -2.59 -12.34 13.95
C SER A 263 -1.22 -11.81 14.42
N LEU A 264 -1.04 -10.49 14.48
CA LEU A 264 0.16 -9.86 15.02
C LEU A 264 0.22 -9.92 16.55
N PHE A 265 -0.91 -10.16 17.21
CA PHE A 265 -1.05 -10.03 18.66
C PHE A 265 -1.48 -11.33 19.34
N GLY A 266 -1.84 -12.36 18.57
CA GLY A 266 -2.37 -13.64 19.02
C GLY A 266 -1.38 -14.39 19.89
N LYS A 267 -1.44 -14.13 21.20
CA LYS A 267 -0.59 -14.66 22.29
C LYS A 267 0.90 -14.53 21.98
N ARG A 268 1.57 -13.60 22.66
CA ARG A 268 2.98 -13.75 23.03
C ARG A 268 3.09 -15.06 23.81
N THR A 269 3.19 -16.20 23.14
CA THR A 269 3.43 -17.48 23.79
C THR A 269 4.74 -17.32 24.52
N GLU A 270 4.74 -17.64 25.82
CA GLU A 270 5.95 -17.71 26.63
C GLU A 270 6.98 -18.53 25.85
N SER A 271 7.99 -17.82 25.36
CA SER A 271 8.99 -18.30 24.42
C SER A 271 9.67 -19.55 24.99
N ARG A 272 9.50 -20.69 24.31
CA ARG A 272 10.29 -21.91 24.58
C ARG A 272 11.24 -22.27 23.43
N ASN A 273 11.06 -21.68 22.23
CA ASN A 273 11.79 -22.02 21.02
C ASN A 273 12.36 -20.77 20.30
N ALA A 274 13.54 -20.93 19.69
CA ALA A 274 14.23 -19.86 18.94
C ALA A 274 13.41 -19.27 17.76
N ASN A 275 12.53 -20.06 17.14
CA ASN A 275 11.67 -19.60 16.05
C ASN A 275 10.62 -18.58 16.52
N ASP A 276 10.14 -18.69 17.77
CA ASP A 276 9.15 -17.76 18.34
C ASP A 276 9.78 -16.39 18.64
N HIS A 277 11.07 -16.36 18.99
CA HIS A 277 11.82 -15.12 19.16
C HIS A 277 11.97 -14.34 17.84
N ALA A 278 12.29 -15.03 16.74
CA ALA A 278 12.43 -14.40 15.43
C ALA A 278 11.09 -13.81 14.93
N ALA A 279 9.98 -14.53 15.12
CA ALA A 279 8.65 -14.04 14.76
C ALA A 279 8.25 -12.78 15.56
N ASN A 280 8.52 -12.77 16.87
CA ASN A 280 8.24 -11.60 17.72
C ASN A 280 9.09 -10.37 17.33
N GLN A 281 10.33 -10.57 16.90
CA GLN A 281 11.20 -9.50 16.41
C GLN A 281 10.66 -8.89 15.10
N GLN A 282 10.18 -9.74 14.17
CA GLN A 282 9.58 -9.28 12.92
C GLN A 282 8.28 -8.49 13.13
N ILE A 283 7.43 -8.94 14.06
CA ILE A 283 6.22 -8.20 14.45
C ILE A 283 6.61 -6.84 15.04
N SER A 284 7.61 -6.81 15.93
CA SER A 284 8.11 -5.55 16.51
C SER A 284 8.63 -4.60 15.43
N TYR A 285 9.38 -5.11 14.46
CA TYR A 285 9.85 -4.34 13.31
C TYR A 285 8.70 -3.80 12.46
N LEU A 286 7.69 -4.62 12.14
CA LEU A 286 6.51 -4.18 11.41
C LEU A 286 5.78 -3.05 12.13
N LEU A 287 5.56 -3.19 13.44
CA LEU A 287 4.90 -2.15 14.24
C LEU A 287 5.69 -0.84 14.23
N GLN A 288 7.02 -0.91 14.36
CA GLN A 288 7.88 0.26 14.25
C GLN A 288 7.77 0.91 12.86
N ARG A 289 7.75 0.12 11.78
CA ARG A 289 7.56 0.63 10.41
C ARG A 289 6.20 1.29 10.23
N ILE A 290 5.13 0.74 10.82
CA ILE A 290 3.80 1.36 10.82
C ILE A 290 3.83 2.71 11.57
N GLU A 291 4.53 2.78 12.70
CA GLU A 291 4.66 4.02 13.48
C GLU A 291 5.49 5.10 12.79
N ASP A 292 6.52 4.70 12.04
CA ASP A 292 7.40 5.60 11.29
C ASP A 292 6.83 5.99 9.92
N PHE A 293 5.79 5.31 9.45
CA PHE A 293 5.18 5.56 8.16
C PHE A 293 4.50 6.94 8.12
N PRO A 294 4.96 7.88 7.28
CA PRO A 294 4.41 9.23 7.22
C PRO A 294 3.08 9.32 6.45
N GLY A 295 2.55 8.19 5.96
CA GLY A 295 1.27 8.10 5.26
C GLY A 295 0.11 7.62 6.15
N ILE A 296 -0.93 7.07 5.53
CA ILE A 296 -2.11 6.55 6.25
C ILE A 296 -1.99 5.03 6.40
N ALA A 297 -2.00 4.55 7.64
CA ALA A 297 -2.03 3.13 7.96
C ALA A 297 -3.32 2.78 8.70
N LEU A 298 -4.07 1.83 8.15
CA LEU A 298 -5.32 1.34 8.68
C LEU A 298 -5.12 -0.11 9.11
N LEU A 299 -5.35 -0.44 10.37
CA LEU A 299 -5.27 -1.81 10.89
C LEU A 299 -6.69 -2.28 11.20
N ALA A 300 -7.07 -3.49 10.79
CA ALA A 300 -8.38 -4.05 11.08
C ALA A 300 -8.26 -5.30 11.94
N SER A 301 -9.07 -5.36 13.01
CA SER A 301 -9.12 -6.47 13.95
C SER A 301 -10.57 -6.85 14.26
N ASN A 302 -10.78 -8.12 14.57
CA ASN A 302 -12.06 -8.65 15.02
C ASN A 302 -12.23 -8.57 16.55
N GLN A 303 -11.14 -8.40 17.30
CA GLN A 303 -11.15 -8.43 18.77
C GLN A 303 -10.37 -7.27 19.39
N ARG A 304 -11.08 -6.38 20.11
CA ARG A 304 -10.43 -5.28 20.85
C ARG A 304 -9.58 -5.77 22.03
N ALA A 305 -9.92 -6.92 22.61
CA ALA A 305 -9.35 -7.40 23.88
C ALA A 305 -7.85 -7.76 23.81
N HIS A 306 -7.25 -7.81 22.62
CA HIS A 306 -5.85 -8.16 22.43
C HIS A 306 -4.89 -6.96 22.40
N PHE A 307 -5.40 -5.74 22.48
CA PHE A 307 -4.57 -4.52 22.44
C PHE A 307 -4.28 -4.02 23.85
N ASP A 308 -3.01 -4.02 24.24
CA ASP A 308 -2.56 -3.39 25.49
C ASP A 308 -2.62 -1.84 25.38
N GLU A 309 -2.61 -1.17 26.54
CA GLU A 309 -2.68 0.30 26.59
C GLU A 309 -1.49 0.97 25.88
N ALA A 310 -0.32 0.31 25.90
CA ALA A 310 0.88 0.78 25.21
C ALA A 310 0.72 0.78 23.69
N PHE A 311 -0.02 -0.20 23.14
CA PHE A 311 -0.34 -0.28 21.72
C PHE A 311 -1.36 0.76 21.31
N ALA A 312 -2.43 0.93 22.10
CA ALA A 312 -3.48 1.92 21.82
C ALA A 312 -2.91 3.34 21.65
N ARG A 313 -1.89 3.71 22.45
CA ARG A 313 -1.22 5.03 22.38
C ARG A 313 -0.48 5.30 21.06
N ARG A 314 -0.25 4.28 20.22
CA ARG A 314 0.45 4.41 18.92
C ARG A 314 -0.48 4.86 17.80
N PHE A 315 -1.80 4.79 18.02
CA PHE A 315 -2.83 5.15 17.05
C PHE A 315 -3.40 6.53 17.36
N GLN A 316 -3.71 7.28 16.32
CA GLN A 316 -4.39 8.57 16.45
C GLN A 316 -5.88 8.34 16.68
N SER A 317 -6.44 7.28 16.12
CA SER A 317 -7.85 6.91 16.27
C SER A 317 -8.03 5.40 16.46
N MET A 318 -9.00 5.05 17.30
CA MET A 318 -9.49 3.67 17.44
C MET A 318 -10.98 3.69 17.14
N ILE A 319 -11.35 3.12 16.01
CA ILE A 319 -12.68 3.23 15.43
C ILE A 319 -13.42 1.90 15.63
N HIS A 320 -14.54 1.95 16.36
CA HIS A 320 -15.37 0.79 16.63
C HIS A 320 -16.43 0.61 15.54
N PHE A 321 -16.48 -0.58 14.95
CA PHE A 321 -17.50 -1.01 14.01
C PHE A 321 -18.46 -2.00 14.69
N PRO A 322 -19.54 -1.51 15.35
CA PRO A 322 -20.48 -2.37 16.06
C PRO A 322 -21.34 -3.21 15.11
N MET A 323 -22.04 -4.21 15.66
CA MET A 323 -23.12 -4.87 14.92
C MET A 323 -24.23 -3.85 14.62
N PRO A 324 -24.78 -3.83 13.39
CA PRO A 324 -25.82 -2.87 13.03
C PRO A 324 -27.09 -3.16 13.83
N GLY A 325 -27.73 -2.12 14.37
CA GLY A 325 -29.04 -2.22 15.02
C GLY A 325 -30.18 -2.49 14.02
N PRO A 326 -31.42 -2.78 14.48
CA PRO A 326 -32.53 -3.13 13.61
C PRO A 326 -32.82 -2.12 12.48
N ALA A 327 -32.77 -0.82 12.78
CA ALA A 327 -32.99 0.23 11.79
C ALA A 327 -31.85 0.31 10.75
N GLN A 328 -30.60 0.07 11.16
CA GLN A 328 -29.45 0.00 10.25
C GLN A 328 -29.53 -1.26 9.37
N ARG A 329 -29.90 -2.42 9.94
CA ARG A 329 -30.11 -3.66 9.18
C ARG A 329 -31.24 -3.53 8.16
N LEU A 330 -32.31 -2.83 8.49
CA LEU A 330 -33.38 -2.55 7.52
C LEU A 330 -32.84 -1.76 6.33
N ARG A 331 -32.08 -0.69 6.56
CA ARG A 331 -31.43 0.08 5.48
C ARG A 331 -30.50 -0.79 4.63
N LEU A 332 -29.72 -1.68 5.26
CA LEU A 332 -28.85 -2.63 4.55
C LEU A 332 -29.66 -3.59 3.67
N TRP A 333 -30.78 -4.12 4.18
CA TRP A 333 -31.68 -4.98 3.41
C TRP A 333 -32.31 -4.24 2.23
N GLU A 334 -32.84 -3.04 2.45
CA GLU A 334 -33.42 -2.21 1.39
C GLU A 334 -32.40 -1.89 0.30
N ALA A 335 -31.17 -1.54 0.68
CA ALA A 335 -30.08 -1.26 -0.26
C ALA A 335 -29.74 -2.47 -1.15
N CYS A 336 -29.84 -3.70 -0.62
CA CYS A 336 -29.61 -4.92 -1.40
C CYS A 336 -30.59 -5.10 -2.56
N PHE A 337 -31.82 -4.63 -2.40
CA PHE A 337 -32.94 -4.88 -3.32
C PHE A 337 -33.35 -3.65 -4.13
N ARG A 338 -32.81 -2.47 -3.80
CA ARG A 338 -33.06 -1.23 -4.53
C ARG A 338 -32.52 -1.32 -5.97
N ASP A 339 -33.33 -0.87 -6.93
CA ASP A 339 -32.99 -0.76 -8.35
C ASP A 339 -32.49 -2.07 -8.98
N LYS A 340 -33.05 -3.22 -8.57
CA LYS A 340 -32.71 -4.54 -9.11
C LYS A 340 -33.75 -5.04 -10.12
N PRO A 341 -33.33 -5.84 -11.13
CA PRO A 341 -34.22 -6.35 -12.16
C PRO A 341 -35.09 -7.54 -11.70
N PHE A 342 -34.89 -8.05 -10.48
CA PHE A 342 -35.64 -9.18 -9.92
C PHE A 342 -36.61 -8.71 -8.84
N THR A 343 -37.65 -9.49 -8.60
CA THR A 343 -38.72 -9.14 -7.65
C THR A 343 -38.60 -9.89 -6.33
N LEU A 344 -39.07 -9.26 -5.26
CA LEU A 344 -39.33 -9.92 -3.98
C LEU A 344 -40.76 -10.47 -4.00
N ALA A 345 -40.94 -11.71 -3.56
CA ALA A 345 -42.26 -12.28 -3.34
C ALA A 345 -43.03 -11.51 -2.27
N ALA A 346 -44.36 -11.55 -2.36
CA ALA A 346 -45.25 -10.86 -1.41
C ALA A 346 -45.10 -11.35 0.05
N ASP A 347 -44.52 -12.53 0.26
CA ASP A 347 -44.27 -13.11 1.59
C ASP A 347 -43.00 -12.55 2.28
N VAL A 348 -42.19 -11.77 1.57
CA VAL A 348 -40.95 -11.18 2.10
C VAL A 348 -41.25 -9.94 2.95
N ASN A 349 -40.84 -9.98 4.23
CA ASN A 349 -40.96 -8.85 5.15
C ASN A 349 -39.58 -8.42 5.68
N LEU A 350 -38.93 -7.47 5.01
CA LEU A 350 -37.61 -6.97 5.41
C LEU A 350 -37.59 -6.33 6.82
N PRO A 351 -38.59 -5.51 7.23
CA PRO A 351 -38.64 -4.98 8.59
C PRO A 351 -38.72 -6.07 9.68
N ARG A 352 -39.35 -7.21 9.39
CA ARG A 352 -39.38 -8.35 10.30
C ARG A 352 -38.01 -9.02 10.36
N LEU A 353 -37.40 -9.33 9.21
CA LEU A 353 -36.07 -9.93 9.14
C LEU A 353 -35.00 -9.09 9.85
N ALA A 354 -35.05 -7.77 9.67
CA ALA A 354 -34.13 -6.83 10.33
C ALA A 354 -34.27 -6.81 11.85
N ARG A 355 -35.47 -7.05 12.40
CA ARG A 355 -35.72 -7.09 13.84
C ARG A 355 -35.36 -8.44 14.47
N GLU A 356 -35.75 -9.54 13.83
CA GLU A 356 -35.65 -10.89 14.39
C GLU A 356 -34.25 -11.51 14.24
N HIS A 357 -33.44 -11.05 13.27
CA HIS A 357 -32.13 -11.64 12.98
C HIS A 357 -31.01 -10.61 13.11
N GLU A 358 -30.12 -10.86 14.09
CA GLU A 358 -28.92 -10.05 14.30
C GLU A 358 -27.81 -10.46 13.34
N LEU A 359 -27.72 -9.76 12.20
CA LEU A 359 -26.78 -10.04 11.12
C LEU A 359 -25.87 -8.84 10.84
N SER A 360 -24.61 -9.12 10.49
CA SER A 360 -23.69 -8.12 9.98
C SER A 360 -24.02 -7.77 8.52
N GLY A 361 -23.48 -6.65 8.01
CA GLY A 361 -23.66 -6.30 6.60
C GLY A 361 -23.10 -7.37 5.66
N GLY A 362 -21.95 -7.95 5.99
CA GLY A 362 -21.36 -9.08 5.27
C GLY A 362 -22.25 -10.33 5.28
N ALA A 363 -22.86 -10.65 6.42
CA ALA A 363 -23.82 -11.76 6.50
C ALA A 363 -25.05 -11.50 5.63
N ILE A 364 -25.62 -10.28 5.65
CA ILE A 364 -26.76 -9.91 4.78
C ILE A 364 -26.41 -10.11 3.29
N ILE A 365 -25.21 -9.70 2.86
CA ILE A 365 -24.75 -9.92 1.48
C ILE A 365 -24.59 -11.41 1.15
N ASN A 366 -24.14 -12.24 2.09
CA ASN A 366 -24.09 -13.69 1.87
C ASN A 366 -25.48 -14.31 1.76
N VAL A 367 -26.45 -13.84 2.56
CA VAL A 367 -27.86 -14.25 2.44
C VAL A 367 -28.42 -13.83 1.09
N LEU A 368 -28.19 -12.59 0.66
CA LEU A 368 -28.59 -12.11 -0.66
C LEU A 368 -28.02 -13.01 -1.76
N ARG A 369 -26.72 -13.31 -1.71
CA ARG A 369 -26.06 -14.20 -2.67
C ARG A 369 -26.75 -15.55 -2.73
N HIS A 370 -27.05 -16.15 -1.57
CA HIS A 370 -27.76 -17.42 -1.51
C HIS A 370 -29.15 -17.32 -2.14
N ALA A 371 -29.93 -16.30 -1.79
CA ALA A 371 -31.27 -16.10 -2.29
C ALA A 371 -31.31 -15.88 -3.81
N CYS A 372 -30.40 -15.05 -4.34
CA CYS A 372 -30.26 -14.84 -5.78
C CYS A 372 -29.92 -16.14 -6.53
N LEU A 373 -29.04 -16.98 -5.99
CA LEU A 373 -28.72 -18.29 -6.59
C LEU A 373 -29.92 -19.24 -6.62
N LYS A 374 -30.86 -19.11 -5.69
CA LYS A 374 -32.11 -19.90 -5.68
C LYS A 374 -33.17 -19.32 -6.60
N ALA A 375 -33.26 -18.00 -6.71
CA ALA A 375 -34.24 -17.32 -7.54
C ALA A 375 -33.90 -17.37 -9.04
N ILE A 376 -32.61 -17.31 -9.41
CA ILE A 376 -32.18 -17.21 -10.82
C ILE A 376 -32.61 -18.41 -11.69
N VAL A 377 -32.82 -19.57 -11.07
CA VAL A 377 -33.23 -20.82 -11.74
C VAL A 377 -34.74 -21.04 -11.75
N ARG A 378 -35.54 -20.05 -11.32
CA ARG A 378 -37.01 -20.11 -11.29
C ARG A 378 -37.62 -19.20 -12.35
N GLU A 379 -38.85 -19.52 -12.74
CA GLU A 379 -39.72 -18.67 -13.53
C GLU A 379 -41.02 -18.41 -12.75
N PRO A 380 -41.34 -17.15 -12.38
CA PRO A 380 -40.51 -15.95 -12.53
C PRO A 380 -39.28 -15.96 -11.60
N GLN A 381 -38.30 -15.12 -11.92
CA GLN A 381 -37.09 -14.89 -11.11
C GLN A 381 -37.43 -14.09 -9.85
N GLU A 382 -37.97 -14.80 -8.86
CA GLU A 382 -38.52 -14.23 -7.64
C GLU A 382 -37.81 -14.78 -6.40
N ILE A 383 -37.39 -13.86 -5.52
CA ILE A 383 -36.82 -14.20 -4.21
C ILE A 383 -37.96 -14.36 -3.20
N ARG A 384 -38.06 -15.55 -2.60
CA ARG A 384 -39.09 -15.89 -1.61
C ARG A 384 -38.57 -15.76 -0.19
N ALA A 385 -39.47 -15.59 0.77
CA ALA A 385 -39.10 -15.51 2.20
C ALA A 385 -38.28 -16.74 2.66
N GLN A 386 -38.63 -17.93 2.16
CA GLN A 386 -37.92 -19.17 2.48
C GLN A 386 -36.44 -19.14 2.04
N ASP A 387 -36.11 -18.50 0.93
CA ASP A 387 -34.73 -18.40 0.45
C ASP A 387 -33.87 -17.55 1.40
N LEU A 388 -34.45 -16.43 1.85
CA LEU A 388 -33.81 -15.55 2.82
C LEU A 388 -33.65 -16.26 4.16
N LEU A 389 -34.69 -16.91 4.69
CA LEU A 389 -34.62 -17.66 5.95
C LEU A 389 -33.60 -18.80 5.91
N HIS A 390 -33.53 -19.55 4.81
CA HIS A 390 -32.50 -20.58 4.62
C HIS A 390 -31.09 -19.97 4.57
N GLY A 391 -30.90 -18.85 3.86
CA GLY A 391 -29.63 -18.15 3.85
C GLY A 391 -29.22 -17.66 5.24
N ILE A 392 -30.16 -17.08 6.00
CA ILE A 392 -29.94 -16.62 7.38
C ILE A 392 -29.53 -17.79 8.27
N SER A 393 -30.25 -18.91 8.22
CA SER A 393 -29.91 -20.10 8.99
C SER A 393 -28.51 -20.61 8.68
N ARG A 394 -28.08 -20.56 7.40
CA ARG A 394 -26.71 -20.95 7.01
C ARG A 394 -25.64 -20.02 7.58
N GLU A 395 -25.85 -18.71 7.54
CA GLU A 395 -24.90 -17.75 8.10
C GLU A 395 -24.81 -17.88 9.64
N LEU A 396 -25.94 -18.01 10.34
CA LEU A 396 -25.95 -18.21 11.79
C LEU A 396 -25.28 -19.52 12.22
N HIS A 397 -25.43 -20.60 11.44
CA HIS A 397 -24.69 -21.84 11.68
C HIS A 397 -23.19 -21.67 11.48
N LYS A 398 -22.78 -20.94 10.44
CA LYS A 398 -21.37 -20.68 10.15
C LYS A 398 -20.70 -19.85 11.25
N GLU A 399 -21.43 -18.93 11.87
CA GLU A 399 -20.97 -18.12 13.00
C GLU A 399 -21.03 -18.86 14.35
N GLY A 400 -21.48 -20.13 14.37
CA GLY A 400 -21.59 -20.93 15.59
C GLY A 400 -22.71 -20.50 16.54
N ARG A 401 -23.70 -19.74 16.05
CA ARG A 401 -24.79 -19.13 16.86
C ARG A 401 -26.10 -19.93 16.84
N TYR A 402 -26.11 -21.17 16.36
CA TYR A 402 -27.33 -21.99 16.32
C TYR A 402 -27.36 -23.06 17.43
N SER A 403 -28.28 -22.91 18.38
CA SER A 403 -28.82 -24.02 19.17
C SER A 403 -30.14 -24.45 18.55
N LEU A 404 -30.29 -25.74 18.22
CA LEU A 404 -31.57 -26.30 17.81
C LEU A 404 -32.58 -26.14 18.96
N PRO A 405 -33.83 -25.70 18.72
CA PRO A 405 -34.92 -26.02 19.62
C PRO A 405 -35.03 -27.55 19.67
N GLY A 406 -35.10 -28.11 20.87
CA GLY A 406 -35.12 -29.55 21.12
C GLY A 406 -36.14 -30.29 20.24
N ARG A 407 -35.73 -31.48 19.80
CA ARG A 407 -36.65 -32.52 19.33
C ARG A 407 -37.56 -32.99 20.45
#